data_AF-A0A4R5YPR8-F1
#
_entry.id   AF-A0A4R5YPR8-F1
#
_cell.length_a   1.000
_cell.length_b   1.000
_cell.length_c   1.000
_cell.angle_alpha   90.00
_cell.angle_beta   90.00
_cell.angle_gamma   90.00
#
_symmetry.space_group_name_H-M   'P 1'
#
loop_
_entity.id
_entity.type
_entity.pdbx_description
1 polymer ?
#
loop_
_entity_poly.entity_id
_entity_poly.type
_entity_poly.pdbx_seq_one_letter_code
_entity_poly.pdbx_strand_id
1 'polypeptide(L)'
;MTQHPATTTPGLSGREAERLADALGARDVTVFVDGTSLRLPEGARDAVVDLLSRMTRGETVTVTSAAVTSAAEPPADPGDLLTTSQAAALAGISATYLRNLTTEGTLPVQYRGSHRRIRRSDVQAWLARHGEDGAVPDSPEDLLTTSQAAALAGISATYLRNLTTEGVLPVQYRGSHRRIRRSDVQAWLAGRQRRDDDGAPTPH
;
A
#
# COMPACT_ATOMS: atom_id res chain seq x y z
N MET A 1 27.19 17.07 1.35
CA MET A 1 26.65 16.19 2.40
C MET A 1 27.76 15.27 2.85
N THR A 2 28.25 15.44 4.08
CA THR A 2 29.25 14.56 4.69
C THR A 2 28.52 13.33 5.23
N GLN A 3 28.67 12.18 4.56
CA GLN A 3 28.25 10.92 5.16
C GLN A 3 29.21 10.62 6.32
N HIS A 4 28.68 10.43 7.53
CA HIS A 4 29.50 9.98 8.65
C HIS A 4 29.84 8.50 8.47
N PRO A 5 31.08 8.09 8.78
CA PRO A 5 31.45 6.68 8.73
C PRO A 5 30.55 5.87 9.65
N ALA A 6 30.26 4.63 9.26
CA ALA A 6 29.52 3.70 10.10
C ALA A 6 30.23 3.55 11.45
N THR A 7 29.49 3.69 12.54
CA THR A 7 30.01 3.48 13.90
C THR A 7 29.33 2.25 14.48
N THR A 8 30.13 1.26 14.89
CA THR A 8 29.64 0.02 15.53
C THR A 8 30.04 0.04 17.00
N THR A 9 29.08 -0.23 17.88
CA THR A 9 29.29 -0.25 19.33
C THR A 9 28.74 -1.57 19.90
N PRO A 10 29.52 -2.29 20.73
CA PRO A 10 29.03 -3.51 21.36
C PRO A 10 27.91 -3.19 22.36
N GLY A 11 27.03 -4.18 22.59
CA GLY A 11 25.96 -4.07 23.59
C GLY A 11 26.50 -3.96 25.02
N LEU A 12 25.68 -3.41 25.91
CA LEU A 12 25.99 -3.32 27.34
C LEU A 12 25.79 -4.67 28.02
N SER A 13 26.45 -4.88 29.16
CA SER A 13 26.31 -6.11 29.94
C SER A 13 26.25 -5.82 31.45
N GLY A 14 25.72 -6.78 32.20
CA GLY A 14 25.65 -6.72 33.66
C GLY A 14 24.86 -5.51 34.19
N ARG A 15 25.36 -4.92 35.29
CA ARG A 15 24.66 -3.86 36.03
C ARG A 15 24.39 -2.59 35.23
N GLU A 16 25.20 -2.30 34.21
CA GLU A 16 25.01 -1.12 33.37
C GLU A 16 23.81 -1.27 32.45
N ALA A 17 23.62 -2.47 31.89
CA ALA A 17 22.45 -2.80 31.09
C ALA A 17 21.16 -2.76 31.92
N GLU A 18 21.19 -3.30 33.14
CA GLU A 18 20.05 -3.31 34.08
C GLU A 18 19.61 -1.89 34.47
N ARG A 19 20.56 -1.06 34.93
CA ARG A 19 20.28 0.33 35.31
C ARG A 19 19.69 1.15 34.17
N LEU A 20 20.22 0.95 32.95
CA LEU A 20 19.73 1.65 31.78
C LEU A 20 18.33 1.15 31.38
N ALA A 21 18.06 -0.15 31.47
CA ALA A 21 16.75 -0.72 31.17
C ALA A 21 15.67 -0.16 32.10
N ASP A 22 15.95 -0.07 33.41
CA ASP A 22 15.05 0.53 34.40
C ASP A 22 14.78 2.00 34.08
N ALA A 23 15.83 2.77 33.73
CA ALA A 23 15.70 4.19 33.38
C ALA A 23 14.86 4.41 32.11
N LEU A 24 14.99 3.54 31.10
CA LEU A 24 14.21 3.62 29.86
C LEU A 24 12.71 3.36 30.08
N GLY A 25 12.32 2.68 31.16
CA GLY A 25 10.92 2.44 31.52
C GLY A 25 10.11 3.73 31.75
N ALA A 26 10.76 4.81 32.20
CA ALA A 26 10.13 6.12 32.37
C ALA A 26 9.88 6.86 31.03
N ARG A 27 10.45 6.36 29.93
CA ARG A 27 10.43 6.89 28.56
C ARG A 27 10.93 8.32 28.39
N ASP A 28 11.11 9.16 29.40
CA ASP A 28 11.56 10.56 29.24
C ASP A 28 13.08 10.61 29.03
N VAL A 29 13.52 11.12 27.88
CA VAL A 29 14.94 11.16 27.49
C VAL A 29 15.38 12.61 27.37
N THR A 30 16.29 13.00 28.26
CA THR A 30 17.01 14.27 28.19
C THR A 30 18.45 13.99 27.79
N VAL A 31 18.91 14.62 26.72
CA VAL A 31 20.32 14.52 26.33
C VAL A 31 21.05 15.74 26.86
N PHE A 32 22.18 15.50 27.54
CA PHE A 32 23.11 16.54 27.93
C PHE A 32 24.28 16.54 26.95
N VAL A 33 24.47 17.66 26.25
CA VAL A 33 25.60 17.88 25.34
C VAL A 33 26.26 19.19 25.72
N ASP A 34 27.57 19.16 25.99
CA ASP A 34 28.40 20.35 26.30
C ASP A 34 27.79 21.28 27.36
N GLY A 35 27.18 20.71 28.41
CA GLY A 35 26.57 21.46 29.52
C GLY A 35 25.14 21.98 29.26
N THR A 36 24.58 21.73 28.08
CA THR A 36 23.20 22.09 27.74
C THR A 36 22.30 20.85 27.83
N SER A 37 21.19 20.96 28.56
CA SER A 37 20.11 19.96 28.51
C SER A 37 19.18 20.28 27.36
N LEU A 38 19.00 19.31 26.46
CA LEU A 38 18.06 19.42 25.36
C LEU A 38 17.05 18.29 25.43
N ARG A 39 15.76 18.66 25.40
CA ARG A 39 14.69 17.69 25.20
C ARG A 39 14.61 17.33 23.73
N LEU A 40 14.72 16.04 23.43
CA LEU A 40 14.68 15.56 22.06
C LEU A 40 13.27 15.68 21.46
N PRO A 41 13.14 16.08 20.17
CA PRO A 41 11.91 15.89 19.40
C PRO A 41 11.50 14.41 19.36
N GLU A 42 10.21 14.13 19.19
CA GLU A 42 9.63 12.79 19.35
C GLU A 42 10.33 11.72 18.51
N GLY A 43 10.53 11.95 17.21
CA GLY A 43 11.24 10.99 16.34
C GLY A 43 12.72 10.78 16.71
N ALA A 44 13.40 11.80 17.22
CA ALA A 44 14.79 11.68 17.69
C ALA A 44 14.86 10.92 19.02
N ARG A 45 13.89 11.15 19.92
CA ARG A 45 13.74 10.42 21.18
C ARG A 45 13.49 8.95 20.92
N ASP A 46 12.55 8.60 20.05
CA ASP A 46 12.21 7.21 19.76
C ASP A 46 13.40 6.44 19.17
N ALA A 47 14.15 7.06 18.26
CA ALA A 47 15.36 6.48 17.70
C ALA A 47 16.44 6.21 18.77
N VAL A 48 16.65 7.15 19.69
CA VAL A 48 17.60 6.98 20.81
C VAL A 48 17.12 5.91 21.79
N VAL A 49 15.83 5.88 22.11
CA VAL A 49 15.25 4.85 23.01
C VAL A 49 15.39 3.46 22.40
N ASP A 50 15.12 3.28 21.10
CA ASP A 50 15.29 1.99 20.42
C ASP A 50 16.77 1.55 20.42
N LEU A 51 17.69 2.45 20.05
CA LEU A 51 19.13 2.21 20.10
C LEU A 51 19.57 1.71 21.49
N LEU A 52 19.22 2.46 22.55
CA LEU A 52 19.61 2.12 23.92
C LEU A 52 18.93 0.82 24.39
N SER A 53 17.68 0.58 24.02
CA SER A 53 16.95 -0.66 24.37
C SER A 53 17.59 -1.91 23.76
N ARG A 54 18.20 -1.82 22.57
CA ARG A 54 18.97 -2.93 21.99
C ARG A 54 20.26 -3.15 22.74
N MET A 55 20.96 -2.07 23.10
CA MET A 55 22.17 -2.17 23.91
C MET A 55 21.92 -2.81 25.28
N THR A 56 20.77 -2.56 25.92
CA THR A 56 20.43 -3.23 27.20
C THR A 56 20.16 -4.73 27.05
N ARG A 57 19.86 -5.21 25.85
CA ARG A 57 19.74 -6.65 25.55
C ARG A 57 21.07 -7.31 25.20
N GLY A 58 22.17 -6.56 25.25
CA GLY A 58 23.50 -7.02 24.83
C GLY A 58 23.67 -7.09 23.31
N GLU A 59 22.76 -6.47 22.55
CA GLU A 59 22.86 -6.44 21.09
C GLU A 59 23.91 -5.43 20.64
N THR A 60 24.80 -5.85 19.74
CA THR A 60 25.72 -4.94 19.04
C THR A 60 24.93 -4.05 18.09
N VAL A 61 25.17 -2.75 18.12
CA VAL A 61 24.46 -1.78 17.28
C VAL A 61 25.41 -1.08 16.31
N THR A 62 24.99 -0.92 15.06
CA THR A 62 25.70 -0.16 14.03
C THR A 62 24.85 1.03 13.58
N VAL A 63 25.43 2.23 13.65
CA VAL A 63 24.79 3.48 13.19
C VAL A 63 25.41 3.87 11.84
N THR A 64 24.57 4.10 10.84
CA THR A 64 24.97 4.53 9.50
C THR A 64 24.19 5.77 9.07
N SER A 65 24.85 6.71 8.38
CA SER A 65 24.19 7.85 7.76
C SER A 65 23.66 7.45 6.39
N ALA A 66 22.36 7.60 6.16
CA ALA A 66 21.79 7.48 4.81
C ALA A 66 21.75 8.86 4.15
N ALA A 67 22.27 8.98 2.92
CA ALA A 67 22.17 10.21 2.15
C ALA A 67 20.70 10.52 1.81
N VAL A 68 20.12 11.49 2.52
CA VAL A 68 18.83 12.10 2.17
C VAL A 68 19.07 13.07 1.01
N THR A 69 19.06 12.59 -0.23
CA THR A 69 18.97 13.46 -1.41
C THR A 69 17.70 14.30 -1.30
N SER A 70 17.87 15.59 -1.06
CA SER A 70 16.81 16.57 -0.86
C SER A 70 16.44 17.27 -2.17
N ALA A 71 15.15 17.22 -2.51
CA ALA A 71 14.43 18.34 -3.11
C ALA A 71 12.95 18.21 -2.73
N ALA A 72 12.47 19.19 -1.96
CA ALA A 72 11.11 19.41 -1.46
C ALA A 72 10.60 18.50 -0.30
N GLU A 73 10.32 19.19 0.80
CA GLU A 73 9.46 18.82 1.95
C GLU A 73 9.98 17.83 3.02
N PRO A 74 9.57 18.01 4.30
CA PRO A 74 10.26 17.47 5.48
C PRO A 74 10.27 15.94 5.51
N PRO A 75 11.25 15.32 6.22
CA PRO A 75 11.49 13.88 6.14
C PRO A 75 10.35 13.11 6.79
N ALA A 76 9.44 12.58 5.96
CA ALA A 76 8.61 11.46 6.31
C ALA A 76 9.52 10.25 6.59
N ASP A 77 9.27 9.62 7.73
CA ASP A 77 9.85 8.40 8.26
C ASP A 77 10.29 7.40 7.15
N PRO A 78 11.56 6.93 7.12
CA PRO A 78 12.03 5.94 6.15
C PRO A 78 11.28 4.60 6.21
N GLY A 79 10.52 4.32 7.28
CA GLY A 79 9.61 3.18 7.38
C GLY A 79 8.35 3.27 6.51
N ASP A 80 8.07 4.41 5.88
CA ASP A 80 6.79 4.67 5.21
C ASP A 80 6.80 4.42 3.69
N LEU A 81 7.93 4.00 3.10
CA LEU A 81 8.03 3.78 1.65
C LEU A 81 7.66 2.34 1.26
N LEU A 82 6.51 2.20 0.61
CA LEU A 82 5.98 0.97 0.07
C LEU A 82 6.45 0.70 -1.37
N THR A 83 6.59 -0.58 -1.69
CA THR A 83 6.62 -1.04 -3.09
C THR A 83 5.25 -0.89 -3.74
N THR A 84 5.17 -0.85 -5.07
CA THR A 84 3.91 -0.81 -5.82
C THR A 84 2.92 -1.88 -5.36
N SER A 85 3.39 -3.12 -5.14
CA SER A 85 2.55 -4.24 -4.72
C SER A 85 2.03 -4.06 -3.29
N GLN A 86 2.87 -3.58 -2.36
CA GLN A 86 2.45 -3.32 -0.98
C GLN A 86 1.48 -2.15 -0.88
N ALA A 87 1.71 -1.08 -1.65
CA ALA A 87 0.82 0.05 -1.73
C ALA A 87 -0.55 -0.36 -2.29
N ALA A 88 -0.55 -1.26 -3.28
CA ALA A 88 -1.78 -1.73 -3.92
C ALA A 88 -2.59 -2.61 -2.95
N ALA A 89 -1.90 -3.49 -2.22
CA ALA A 89 -2.51 -4.27 -1.14
C ALA A 89 -3.10 -3.38 -0.04
N LEU A 90 -2.41 -2.30 0.34
CA LEU A 90 -2.92 -1.35 1.34
C LEU A 90 -4.17 -0.60 0.83
N ALA A 91 -4.18 -0.24 -0.45
CA ALA A 91 -5.30 0.44 -1.09
C ALA A 91 -6.46 -0.50 -1.48
N GLY A 92 -6.32 -1.81 -1.35
CA GLY A 92 -7.34 -2.77 -1.79
C GLY A 92 -7.57 -2.77 -3.31
N ILE A 93 -6.58 -2.34 -4.10
CA ILE A 93 -6.65 -2.27 -5.56
C ILE A 93 -5.54 -3.11 -6.20
N SER A 94 -5.65 -3.38 -7.51
CA SER A 94 -4.59 -4.10 -8.20
C SER A 94 -3.30 -3.27 -8.35
N ALA A 95 -2.16 -3.96 -8.40
CA ALA A 95 -0.86 -3.33 -8.61
C ALA A 95 -0.75 -2.61 -9.97
N THR A 96 -1.47 -3.11 -10.98
CA THR A 96 -1.54 -2.48 -12.31
C THR A 96 -2.33 -1.18 -12.26
N TYR A 97 -3.44 -1.13 -11.50
CA TYR A 97 -4.22 0.10 -11.33
C TYR A 97 -3.42 1.16 -10.57
N LEU A 98 -2.77 0.77 -9.47
CA LEU A 98 -1.89 1.67 -8.73
C LEU A 98 -0.74 2.21 -9.59
N ARG A 99 -0.20 1.38 -10.49
CA ARG A 99 0.82 1.82 -11.46
C ARG A 99 0.30 2.90 -12.41
N ASN A 100 -0.96 2.80 -12.85
CA ASN A 100 -1.58 3.82 -13.69
C ASN A 100 -1.77 5.12 -12.90
N LEU A 101 -2.30 5.03 -11.67
CA LEU A 101 -2.48 6.20 -10.79
C LEU A 101 -1.16 6.96 -10.55
N THR A 102 -0.06 6.24 -10.37
CA THR A 102 1.28 6.83 -10.19
C THR A 102 1.88 7.36 -11.49
N THR A 103 1.53 6.81 -12.65
CA THR A 103 1.94 7.34 -13.96
C THR A 103 1.14 8.58 -14.36
N GLU A 104 -0.15 8.62 -14.02
CA GLU A 104 -1.06 9.74 -14.26
C GLU A 104 -0.84 10.91 -13.28
N GLY A 105 0.02 10.73 -12.27
CA GLY A 105 0.32 11.75 -11.26
C GLY A 105 -0.76 11.92 -10.19
N THR A 106 -1.80 11.06 -10.19
CA THR A 106 -2.86 11.07 -9.18
C THR A 106 -2.36 10.63 -7.81
N LEU A 107 -1.41 9.68 -7.80
CA LEU A 107 -0.77 9.19 -6.59
C LEU A 107 0.73 9.53 -6.64
N PRO A 108 1.28 10.27 -5.67
CA PRO A 108 2.70 10.63 -5.65
C PRO A 108 3.61 9.39 -5.66
N VAL A 109 4.70 9.47 -6.43
CA VAL A 109 5.67 8.39 -6.53
C VAL A 109 7.09 8.94 -6.53
N GLN A 110 7.95 8.28 -5.77
CA GLN A 110 9.38 8.55 -5.72
C GLN A 110 10.12 7.43 -6.45
N TYR A 111 11.15 7.80 -7.21
CA TYR A 111 12.01 6.85 -7.89
C TYR A 111 13.30 6.65 -7.10
N ARG A 112 13.60 5.40 -6.76
CA ARG A 112 14.90 4.98 -6.21
C ARG A 112 15.59 4.15 -7.29
N GLY A 113 16.34 4.83 -8.16
CA GLY A 113 16.77 4.26 -9.44
C GLY A 113 15.56 3.94 -10.31
N SER A 114 15.47 2.72 -10.81
CA SER A 114 14.34 2.26 -11.64
C SER A 114 13.09 1.87 -10.84
N HIS A 115 13.17 1.82 -9.51
CA HIS A 115 12.10 1.30 -8.67
C HIS A 115 11.19 2.41 -8.14
N ARG A 116 9.87 2.19 -8.27
CA ARG A 116 8.83 3.03 -7.66
C ARG A 116 8.76 2.79 -6.15
N ARG A 117 8.66 3.88 -5.40
CA ARG A 117 8.43 3.92 -3.96
C ARG A 117 7.31 4.89 -3.68
N ILE A 118 6.32 4.44 -2.95
CA ILE A 118 5.11 5.19 -2.66
C ILE A 118 5.04 5.36 -1.14
N ARG A 119 4.77 6.57 -0.63
CA ARG A 119 4.58 6.72 0.82
C ARG A 119 3.25 6.13 1.24
N ARG A 120 3.19 5.38 2.34
CA ARG A 120 1.91 4.84 2.85
C ARG A 120 0.96 5.99 3.22
N SER A 121 1.48 7.09 3.75
CA SER A 121 0.71 8.34 3.98
C SER A 121 0.01 8.85 2.71
N ASP A 122 0.69 8.85 1.56
CA ASP A 122 0.09 9.25 0.27
C ASP A 122 -1.04 8.30 -0.17
N VAL A 123 -0.87 6.99 0.06
CA VAL A 123 -1.90 5.98 -0.23
C VAL A 123 -3.10 6.16 0.68
N GLN A 124 -2.88 6.40 1.97
CA GLN A 124 -3.95 6.67 2.93
C GLN A 124 -4.68 7.98 2.64
N ALA A 125 -3.97 9.03 2.25
CA ALA A 125 -4.59 10.30 1.84
C ALA A 125 -5.37 10.14 0.52
N TRP A 126 -4.91 9.30 -0.40
CA TRP A 126 -5.69 8.93 -1.58
C TRP A 126 -6.96 8.17 -1.18
N LEU A 127 -6.86 7.15 -0.32
CA LEU A 127 -8.01 6.42 0.21
C LEU A 127 -9.00 7.33 0.94
N ALA A 128 -8.54 8.25 1.78
CA ALA A 128 -9.42 9.19 2.49
C ALA A 128 -10.21 10.09 1.53
N ARG A 129 -9.61 10.47 0.38
CA ARG A 129 -10.31 11.23 -0.67
C ARG A 129 -11.29 10.39 -1.49
N HIS A 130 -11.10 9.07 -1.54
CA HIS A 130 -11.91 8.14 -2.37
C HIS A 130 -12.80 7.21 -1.53
N GLY A 131 -12.73 7.31 -0.19
CA GLY A 131 -13.35 6.38 0.76
C GLY A 131 -14.82 6.67 1.08
N GLU A 132 -15.36 7.80 0.60
CA GLU A 132 -16.82 8.07 0.67
C GLU A 132 -17.55 7.60 -0.60
N ASP A 133 -16.84 7.45 -1.72
CA ASP A 133 -17.32 6.81 -2.95
C ASP A 133 -16.94 5.31 -2.94
N GLY A 134 -17.49 4.53 -2.02
CA GLY A 134 -17.27 3.08 -1.87
C GLY A 134 -17.58 2.19 -3.10
N ALA A 135 -17.58 2.73 -4.31
CA ALA A 135 -17.30 2.01 -5.53
C ALA A 135 -15.78 1.81 -5.65
N VAL A 136 -15.28 0.68 -5.16
CA VAL A 136 -13.95 0.16 -5.50
C VAL A 136 -13.69 0.42 -6.99
N PRO A 137 -12.78 1.34 -7.37
CA PRO A 137 -12.63 1.71 -8.76
C PRO A 137 -11.94 0.57 -9.50
N ASP A 138 -12.75 -0.22 -10.21
CA ASP A 138 -12.43 -1.10 -11.33
C ASP A 138 -10.97 -1.59 -11.35
N SER A 139 -10.67 -2.57 -10.51
CA SER A 139 -9.41 -3.29 -10.65
C SER A 139 -9.34 -3.83 -12.09
N PRO A 140 -8.24 -3.68 -12.84
CA PRO A 140 -8.11 -4.18 -14.20
C PRO A 140 -8.23 -5.73 -14.29
N GLU A 141 -8.15 -6.44 -13.17
CA GLU A 141 -8.50 -7.86 -13.06
C GLU A 141 -10.01 -8.14 -13.01
N ASP A 142 -10.82 -7.11 -12.74
CA ASP A 142 -12.27 -7.10 -12.91
C ASP A 142 -12.70 -6.70 -14.31
N LEU A 143 -11.83 -6.06 -15.09
CA LEU A 143 -12.08 -5.76 -16.51
C LEU A 143 -11.69 -6.93 -17.40
N LEU A 144 -12.67 -7.79 -17.66
CA LEU A 144 -12.51 -8.96 -18.49
C LEU A 144 -12.47 -8.59 -19.98
N THR A 145 -11.64 -9.32 -20.73
CA THR A 145 -11.78 -9.40 -22.19
C THR A 145 -13.07 -10.13 -22.56
N THR A 146 -13.57 -9.92 -23.78
CA THR A 146 -14.74 -10.64 -24.31
C THR A 146 -14.61 -12.15 -24.12
N SER A 147 -13.44 -12.74 -24.38
CA SER A 147 -13.24 -14.18 -24.23
C SER A 147 -13.26 -14.63 -22.77
N GLN A 148 -12.68 -13.86 -21.84
CA GLN A 148 -12.68 -14.18 -20.41
C GLN A 148 -14.08 -14.05 -19.80
N ALA A 149 -14.83 -13.01 -20.16
CA ALA A 149 -16.20 -12.82 -19.72
C ALA A 149 -17.12 -13.94 -20.25
N ALA A 150 -16.92 -14.37 -21.50
CA ALA A 150 -17.67 -15.48 -22.08
C ALA A 150 -17.39 -16.81 -21.36
N ALA A 151 -16.11 -17.08 -21.05
CA ALA A 151 -15.71 -18.24 -20.26
C ALA A 151 -16.35 -18.23 -18.86
N LEU A 152 -16.36 -17.06 -18.20
CA LEU A 152 -16.99 -16.91 -16.88
C LEU A 152 -18.51 -17.12 -16.93
N ALA A 153 -19.16 -16.71 -18.01
CA ALA A 153 -20.60 -16.87 -18.21
C ALA A 153 -21.01 -18.24 -18.78
N GLY A 154 -20.04 -19.12 -19.11
CA GLY A 154 -20.33 -20.42 -19.71
C GLY A 154 -20.99 -20.33 -21.09
N ILE A 155 -20.74 -19.24 -21.84
CA ILE A 155 -21.33 -18.99 -23.16
C ILE A 155 -20.24 -18.73 -24.22
N SER A 156 -20.65 -18.72 -25.49
CA SER A 156 -19.72 -18.40 -26.58
C SER A 156 -19.31 -16.91 -26.57
N ALA A 157 -18.08 -16.62 -26.97
CA ALA A 157 -17.58 -15.25 -27.08
C ALA A 157 -18.36 -14.42 -28.12
N THR A 158 -18.89 -15.07 -29.16
CA THR A 158 -19.78 -14.45 -30.15
C THR A 158 -21.10 -14.03 -29.52
N TYR A 159 -21.70 -14.88 -28.68
CA TYR A 159 -22.95 -14.57 -28.00
C TYR A 159 -22.77 -13.42 -26.99
N LEU A 160 -21.69 -13.45 -26.19
CA LEU A 160 -21.36 -12.35 -25.28
C LEU A 160 -21.11 -11.02 -26.04
N ARG A 161 -20.50 -11.09 -27.23
CA ARG A 161 -20.33 -9.93 -28.12
C ARG A 161 -21.66 -9.35 -28.58
N ASN A 162 -22.68 -10.18 -28.85
CA ASN A 162 -24.01 -9.70 -29.18
C ASN A 162 -24.66 -9.02 -27.97
N LEU A 163 -24.59 -9.63 -26.79
CA LEU A 163 -25.13 -9.04 -25.55
C LEU A 163 -24.55 -7.66 -25.24
N THR A 164 -23.25 -7.47 -25.48
CA THR A 164 -22.60 -6.16 -25.30
C THR A 164 -22.92 -5.16 -26.42
N THR A 165 -23.25 -5.63 -27.62
CA THR A 165 -23.65 -4.78 -28.75
C THR A 165 -25.11 -4.33 -28.62
N GLU A 166 -25.97 -5.21 -28.11
CA GLU A 166 -27.39 -4.98 -27.82
C GLU A 166 -27.61 -4.15 -26.55
N GLY A 167 -26.55 -3.87 -25.79
CA GLY A 167 -26.61 -3.09 -24.54
C GLY A 167 -27.14 -3.87 -23.33
N VAL A 168 -27.34 -5.18 -23.46
CA VAL A 168 -27.78 -6.06 -22.36
C VAL A 168 -26.69 -6.21 -21.31
N LEU A 169 -25.44 -6.31 -21.74
CA LEU A 169 -24.26 -6.29 -20.87
C LEU A 169 -23.51 -4.95 -21.05
N PRO A 170 -23.27 -4.19 -19.97
CA PRO A 170 -22.46 -2.99 -20.02
C PRO A 170 -21.05 -3.30 -20.56
N VAL A 171 -20.55 -2.42 -21.43
CA VAL A 171 -19.21 -2.54 -22.02
C VAL A 171 -18.50 -1.20 -21.99
N GLN A 172 -17.23 -1.24 -21.59
CA GLN A 172 -16.33 -0.11 -21.63
C GLN A 172 -15.36 -0.28 -22.79
N TYR A 173 -15.09 0.80 -23.53
CA TYR A 173 -14.09 0.81 -24.57
C TYR A 173 -12.79 1.43 -24.05
N ARG A 174 -11.69 0.69 -24.14
CA ARG A 174 -10.33 1.18 -23.87
C ARG A 174 -9.60 1.20 -25.21
N GLY A 175 -9.72 2.33 -25.91
CA GLY A 175 -9.39 2.41 -27.33
C GLY A 175 -10.32 1.49 -28.14
N SER A 176 -9.74 0.66 -29.02
CA SER A 176 -10.51 -0.30 -29.85
C SER A 176 -10.94 -1.57 -29.10
N HIS A 177 -10.53 -1.74 -27.84
CA HIS A 177 -10.76 -2.97 -27.10
C HIS A 177 -11.94 -2.88 -26.14
N ARG A 178 -12.82 -3.88 -26.20
CA ARG A 178 -13.92 -4.08 -25.24
C ARG A 178 -13.42 -4.60 -23.91
N ARG A 179 -13.93 -4.02 -22.83
CA ARG A 179 -13.68 -4.41 -21.44
C ARG A 179 -15.02 -4.49 -20.72
N ILE A 180 -15.23 -5.60 -20.04
CA ILE A 180 -16.52 -5.93 -19.42
C ILE A 180 -16.25 -6.18 -17.95
N ARG A 181 -16.99 -5.56 -17.04
CA ARG A 181 -16.76 -5.76 -15.61
C ARG A 181 -17.22 -7.17 -15.23
N ARG A 182 -16.42 -7.87 -14.42
CA ARG A 182 -16.78 -9.18 -13.85
C ARG A 182 -18.11 -9.10 -13.09
N SER A 183 -18.32 -8.03 -12.32
CA SER A 183 -19.56 -7.77 -11.58
C SER A 183 -20.79 -7.75 -12.49
N ASP A 184 -20.68 -7.14 -13.67
CA ASP A 184 -21.79 -7.01 -14.61
C ASP A 184 -22.15 -8.37 -15.20
N VAL A 185 -21.14 -9.19 -15.52
CA VAL A 185 -21.34 -10.57 -15.99
C VAL A 185 -22.00 -11.42 -14.91
N GLN A 186 -21.55 -11.31 -13.65
CA GLN A 186 -22.13 -12.03 -12.52
C GLN A 186 -23.58 -11.59 -12.23
N ALA A 187 -23.86 -10.29 -12.27
CA ALA A 187 -25.20 -9.75 -12.09
C ALA A 187 -26.16 -10.26 -13.19
N TRP A 188 -25.68 -10.31 -14.43
CA TRP A 188 -26.44 -10.88 -15.55
C TRP A 188 -26.74 -12.38 -15.35
N LEU A 189 -25.75 -13.17 -14.91
CA LEU A 189 -25.95 -14.60 -14.58
C LEU A 189 -26.96 -14.78 -13.45
N ALA A 190 -26.87 -13.99 -12.38
CA ALA A 190 -27.83 -14.04 -11.27
C ALA A 190 -29.25 -13.64 -11.71
N GLY A 191 -29.39 -12.72 -12.67
CA GLY A 191 -30.68 -12.38 -13.29
C GLY A 191 -31.21 -13.46 -14.26
N ARG A 192 -30.35 -14.33 -14.78
CA ARG A 192 -30.74 -15.49 -15.58
C ARG A 192 -31.22 -16.63 -14.69
N GLN A 193 -30.47 -16.96 -13.64
CA GLN A 193 -30.84 -18.02 -12.71
C GLN A 193 -32.23 -17.78 -12.09
N ARG A 194 -32.52 -16.55 -11.67
CA ARG A 194 -33.86 -16.18 -11.16
C ARG A 194 -34.99 -16.43 -12.16
N ARG A 195 -34.76 -16.14 -13.46
CA ARG A 195 -35.76 -16.39 -14.51
C ARG A 195 -35.95 -17.88 -14.81
N ASP A 196 -34.88 -18.66 -14.68
CA ASP A 196 -34.94 -20.11 -14.85
C ASP A 196 -35.64 -20.77 -13.64
N ASP A 197 -35.41 -20.26 -12.42
CA ASP A 197 -36.06 -20.71 -11.18
C ASP A 197 -37.56 -20.34 -11.13
N ASP A 198 -37.91 -19.11 -11.53
CA ASP A 198 -39.31 -18.64 -11.63
C ASP A 198 -40.10 -19.36 -12.74
N GLY A 199 -39.40 -20.00 -13.68
CA GLY A 199 -39.98 -20.79 -14.77
C GLY A 199 -40.11 -22.28 -14.46
N ALA A 200 -39.63 -22.75 -13.31
CA ALA A 200 -39.74 -24.15 -12.92
C ALA A 200 -41.18 -24.45 -12.45
N PRO A 201 -41.95 -25.32 -13.14
CA PRO A 201 -43.27 -25.70 -12.67
C PRO A 201 -43.16 -26.40 -11.33
N THR A 202 -43.93 -25.93 -10.35
CA THR A 202 -44.03 -26.54 -9.02
C THR A 202 -44.49 -27.99 -9.22
N PRO A 203 -43.74 -29.01 -8.76
CA PRO A 203 -44.21 -30.39 -8.85
C PRO A 203 -45.42 -30.52 -7.94
N HIS A 204 -46.56 -30.85 -8.55
CA HIS A 204 -47.83 -31.10 -7.88
C HIS A 204 -47.95 -32.55 -7.42
#